data_AF-A0A2N2S996-F1
#
_entry.id   AF-A0A2N2S996-F1
#
_cell.length_a   1.000
_cell.length_b   1.000
_cell.length_c   1.000
_cell.angle_alpha   90.00
_cell.angle_beta   90.00
_cell.angle_gamma   90.00
#
_symmetry.space_group_name_H-M   'P 1'
#
loop_
_entity.id
_entity.type
_entity.pdbx_description
1 polymer ?
#
loop_
_entity_poly.entity_id
_entity_poly.type
_entity_poly.pdbx_seq_one_letter_code
_entity_poly.pdbx_strand_id
1 'polypeptide(L)'
;MSLHNKAINELAPADYLVIQEEHRLLDKYLSDLHDACACSKLDQLPDCQNCDHEKQASCQGRLPSFLFHIIDLAGRHFEHEEIIMLSRPHVTIAYEYYRVHKQAHADIMQQLYALSDECLSLRNQGNTAQIFNRFHEKLSHLFAEHDRSFDDPFIQSTKP
;
A
#
# COMPACT_ATOMS: atom_id res chain seq x y z
N MET A 1 14.03 41.43 15.72
CA MET A 1 15.27 40.83 15.18
C MET A 1 14.96 39.38 14.85
N SER A 2 14.48 39.03 13.66
CA SER A 2 15.15 39.02 12.35
C SER A 2 15.55 37.58 11.99
N LEU A 3 14.86 37.02 10.99
CA LEU A 3 15.41 36.12 9.96
C LEU A 3 15.53 34.60 10.18
N HIS A 4 14.64 33.92 10.91
CA HIS A 4 14.53 32.43 10.76
C HIS A 4 13.10 31.88 10.61
N ASN A 5 12.10 32.73 10.41
CA ASN A 5 10.69 32.32 10.38
C ASN A 5 10.16 31.91 8.99
N LYS A 6 11.06 31.51 8.08
CA LYS A 6 10.75 30.90 6.78
C LYS A 6 11.90 29.98 6.37
N ALA A 7 12.29 29.04 7.23
CA ALA A 7 12.82 27.80 6.70
C ALA A 7 11.62 27.15 6.02
N ILE A 8 11.55 27.36 4.72
CA ILE A 8 10.42 27.02 3.88
C ILE A 8 10.10 25.54 4.14
N ASN A 9 8.89 25.26 4.62
CA ASN A 9 8.39 23.90 4.88
C ASN A 9 8.25 23.07 3.59
N GLU A 10 8.82 23.51 2.47
CA GLU A 10 8.64 22.89 1.17
C GLU A 10 9.44 21.60 1.10
N LEU A 11 8.75 20.55 0.65
CA LEU A 11 9.38 19.32 0.25
C LEU A 11 10.27 19.62 -0.95
N ALA A 12 11.50 19.12 -0.96
CA ALA A 12 12.33 19.26 -2.14
C ALA A 12 11.58 18.66 -3.34
N PRO A 13 11.54 19.32 -4.51
CA PRO A 13 10.80 18.81 -5.66
C PRO A 13 11.17 17.37 -6.03
N ALA A 14 12.43 16.98 -5.81
CA ALA A 14 12.90 15.62 -6.02
C ALA A 14 12.24 14.61 -5.04
N ASP A 15 12.15 14.94 -3.76
CA ASP A 15 11.54 14.08 -2.74
C ASP A 15 10.03 13.92 -2.99
N TYR A 16 9.35 14.99 -3.39
CA TYR A 16 7.94 14.93 -3.78
C TYR A 16 7.70 13.99 -4.96
N LEU A 17 8.56 14.06 -5.98
CA LEU A 17 8.46 13.19 -7.15
C LEU A 17 8.71 11.73 -6.80
N VAL A 18 9.59 11.44 -5.84
CA VAL A 18 9.83 10.06 -5.36
C VAL A 18 8.57 9.52 -4.70
N ILE A 19 8.00 10.24 -3.72
CA ILE A 19 6.77 9.80 -3.02
C ILE A 19 5.63 9.62 -4.02
N GLN A 20 5.44 10.56 -4.94
CA GLN A 20 4.38 10.46 -5.96
C GLN A 20 4.57 9.24 -6.88
N GLU A 21 5.79 8.95 -7.28
CA GLU A 21 6.07 7.77 -8.10
C GLU A 21 5.82 6.47 -7.34
N GLU A 22 6.13 6.42 -6.05
CA GLU A 22 5.87 5.26 -5.21
C GLU A 22 4.38 5.01 -4.98
N HIS A 23 3.60 6.06 -4.73
CA HIS A 23 2.13 5.94 -4.67
C HIS A 23 1.57 5.46 -6.02
N ARG A 24 2.11 5.96 -7.13
CA ARG A 24 1.74 5.47 -8.47
C ARG A 24 2.08 3.98 -8.67
N LEU A 25 3.15 3.48 -8.07
CA LEU A 25 3.50 2.06 -8.09
C LEU A 25 2.54 1.23 -7.23
N LEU A 26 2.14 1.73 -6.05
CA LEU A 26 1.13 1.11 -5.19
C LEU A 26 -0.25 1.05 -5.87
N ASP A 27 -0.68 2.13 -6.51
CA ASP A 27 -1.92 2.17 -7.31
C ASP A 27 -1.89 1.18 -8.46
N LYS A 28 -0.76 1.13 -9.17
CA LYS A 28 -0.55 0.15 -10.23
C LYS A 28 -0.62 -1.26 -9.69
N TYR A 29 0.00 -1.53 -8.54
CA TYR A 29 -0.08 -2.84 -7.90
C TYR A 29 -1.52 -3.23 -7.60
N LEU A 30 -2.34 -2.32 -7.05
CA LEU A 30 -3.75 -2.58 -6.76
C LEU A 30 -4.54 -2.90 -8.04
N SER A 31 -4.33 -2.13 -9.10
CA SER A 31 -4.95 -2.41 -10.41
C SER A 31 -4.52 -3.76 -10.96
N ASP A 32 -3.22 -4.07 -10.91
CA ASP A 32 -2.68 -5.34 -11.39
C ASP A 32 -3.22 -6.52 -10.56
N LEU A 33 -3.41 -6.33 -9.25
CA LEU A 33 -4.00 -7.32 -8.35
C LEU A 33 -5.47 -7.60 -8.68
N HIS A 34 -6.27 -6.55 -8.84
CA HIS A 34 -7.67 -6.66 -9.26
C HIS A 34 -7.80 -7.37 -10.61
N ASP A 35 -6.85 -7.11 -11.51
CA ASP A 35 -6.83 -7.66 -12.85
C ASP A 35 -6.20 -9.05 -12.95
N ALA A 36 -5.51 -9.50 -11.89
CA ALA A 36 -4.71 -10.70 -11.91
C ALA A 36 -5.52 -11.99 -12.03
N CYS A 37 -6.73 -12.01 -11.46
CA CYS A 37 -7.61 -13.15 -11.49
C CYS A 37 -8.86 -12.87 -12.31
N ALA A 38 -8.90 -13.35 -13.56
CA ALA A 38 -10.07 -13.17 -14.43
C ALA A 38 -11.38 -13.68 -13.78
N CYS A 39 -11.27 -14.70 -12.93
CA CYS A 39 -12.42 -15.29 -12.24
C CYS A 39 -12.96 -14.45 -11.08
N SER A 40 -12.20 -13.47 -10.58
CA SER A 40 -12.65 -12.56 -9.52
C SER A 40 -13.58 -11.46 -10.04
N LYS A 41 -13.61 -11.27 -11.37
CA LYS A 41 -14.43 -10.27 -12.09
C LYS A 41 -15.74 -10.83 -12.66
N LEU A 42 -15.95 -12.14 -12.60
CA LEU A 42 -17.19 -12.75 -13.06
C LEU A 42 -18.22 -12.56 -11.95
N ASP A 43 -19.34 -11.90 -12.27
CA ASP A 43 -20.43 -11.61 -11.32
C ASP A 43 -20.83 -12.85 -10.51
N GLN A 44 -21.26 -12.60 -9.27
CA GLN A 44 -21.55 -13.50 -8.14
C GLN A 44 -22.58 -14.62 -8.41
N LEU A 45 -22.40 -15.42 -9.47
CA LEU A 45 -23.19 -16.62 -9.68
C LEU A 45 -22.45 -17.84 -9.07
N PRO A 46 -23.13 -18.62 -8.20
CA PRO A 46 -22.52 -19.75 -7.49
C PRO A 46 -21.92 -20.83 -8.41
N ASP A 47 -22.43 -20.93 -9.64
CA ASP A 47 -21.92 -21.82 -10.66
C ASP A 47 -21.00 -21.04 -11.60
N CYS A 48 -19.73 -20.99 -11.25
CA CYS A 48 -18.67 -20.41 -12.07
C CYS A 48 -18.40 -21.29 -13.31
N GLN A 49 -19.37 -21.39 -14.24
CA GLN A 49 -19.23 -22.15 -15.49
C GLN A 49 -18.25 -21.49 -16.48
N ASN A 50 -17.85 -20.23 -16.24
CA ASN A 50 -16.98 -19.46 -17.13
C ASN A 50 -15.50 -19.39 -16.70
N CYS A 51 -15.18 -19.89 -15.50
CA CYS A 51 -13.81 -19.99 -15.00
C CYS A 51 -13.31 -21.43 -15.17
N ASP A 52 -12.72 -21.71 -16.33
CA ASP A 52 -12.09 -22.99 -16.59
C ASP A 52 -10.89 -23.27 -15.66
N HIS A 53 -10.47 -24.53 -15.63
CA HIS A 53 -9.38 -25.00 -14.77
C HIS A 53 -8.06 -24.27 -15.04
N GLU A 54 -7.79 -23.86 -16.29
CA GLU A 54 -6.58 -23.11 -16.65
C GLU A 54 -6.56 -21.73 -16.01
N LYS A 55 -7.68 -20.99 -16.05
CA LYS A 55 -7.82 -19.69 -15.39
C LYS A 55 -7.70 -19.81 -13.86
N GLN A 56 -8.29 -20.85 -13.27
CA GLN A 56 -8.16 -21.10 -11.82
C GLN A 56 -6.71 -21.36 -11.42
N ALA A 57 -6.03 -22.25 -12.15
CA ALA A 57 -4.63 -22.56 -11.90
C ALA A 57 -3.73 -21.34 -12.09
N SER A 58 -4.02 -20.49 -13.07
CA SER A 58 -3.34 -19.20 -13.28
C SER A 58 -3.52 -18.26 -12.09
N CYS A 59 -4.74 -18.05 -11.61
CA CYS A 59 -4.99 -17.24 -10.40
C CYS A 59 -4.20 -17.80 -9.20
N GLN A 60 -4.27 -19.12 -8.98
CA GLN A 60 -3.59 -19.78 -7.86
C GLN A 60 -2.07 -19.64 -7.92
N GLY A 61 -1.48 -19.76 -9.11
CA GLY A 61 -0.04 -19.63 -9.30
C GLY A 61 0.47 -18.21 -9.11
N ARG A 62 -0.34 -17.20 -9.45
CA ARG A 62 0.04 -15.77 -9.32
C ARG A 62 -0.10 -15.23 -7.90
N LEU A 63 -1.03 -15.77 -7.11
CA LEU A 63 -1.36 -15.24 -5.77
C LEU A 63 -0.12 -15.06 -4.88
N PRO A 64 0.78 -16.06 -4.68
CA PRO A 64 1.94 -15.89 -3.81
C PRO A 64 2.84 -14.71 -4.22
N SER A 65 3.03 -14.50 -5.53
CA SER A 65 3.85 -13.39 -6.03
C SER A 65 3.26 -12.03 -5.64
N PHE A 66 1.93 -11.88 -5.69
CA PHE A 66 1.27 -10.66 -5.23
C PHE A 66 1.47 -10.45 -3.72
N LEU A 67 1.28 -11.50 -2.92
CA LEU A 67 1.41 -11.42 -1.45
C LEU A 67 2.81 -10.96 -1.03
N PHE A 68 3.87 -11.51 -1.63
CA PHE A 68 5.24 -11.11 -1.31
C PHE A 68 5.60 -9.73 -1.87
N HIS A 69 5.13 -9.40 -3.08
CA HIS A 69 5.48 -8.14 -3.73
C HIS A 69 4.93 -6.93 -2.98
N ILE A 70 3.72 -6.99 -2.42
CA ILE A 70 3.18 -5.82 -1.68
C ILE A 70 3.94 -5.56 -0.39
N ILE A 71 4.39 -6.60 0.31
CA ILE A 71 5.17 -6.46 1.54
C ILE A 71 6.49 -5.73 1.24
N ASP A 72 7.19 -6.13 0.17
CA ASP A 72 8.41 -5.45 -0.26
C ASP A 72 8.15 -4.01 -0.71
N LEU A 73 7.12 -3.80 -1.53
CA LEU A 73 6.80 -2.49 -2.09
C LEU A 73 6.42 -1.49 -0.99
N ALA A 74 5.52 -1.88 -0.09
CA ALA A 74 5.10 -1.05 1.04
C ALA A 74 6.26 -0.79 2.01
N GLY A 75 7.05 -1.81 2.33
CA GLY A 75 8.20 -1.67 3.22
C GLY A 75 9.23 -0.65 2.72
N ARG A 76 9.58 -0.70 1.43
CA ARG A 76 10.50 0.25 0.82
C ARG A 76 9.93 1.66 0.75
N HIS A 77 8.66 1.79 0.40
CA HIS A 77 7.97 3.08 0.35
C HIS A 77 7.96 3.76 1.74
N PHE A 78 7.54 3.04 2.78
CA PHE A 78 7.50 3.54 4.15
C PHE A 78 8.90 3.95 4.67
N GLU A 79 9.93 3.16 4.36
CA GLU A 79 11.32 3.51 4.71
C GLU A 79 11.76 4.81 4.03
N HIS A 80 11.48 4.97 2.73
CA HIS A 80 11.83 6.17 2.00
C HIS A 80 11.09 7.41 2.51
N GLU A 81 9.80 7.29 2.78
CA GLU A 81 9.03 8.40 3.34
C GLU A 81 9.57 8.81 4.72
N GLU A 82 9.87 7.87 5.60
CA GLU A 82 10.45 8.18 6.92
C GLU A 82 11.81 8.89 6.82
N ILE A 83 12.63 8.52 5.84
CA ILE A 83 13.92 9.19 5.54
C ILE A 83 13.66 10.63 5.07
N ILE A 84 12.70 10.82 4.16
CA ILE A 84 12.30 12.15 3.66
C ILE A 84 11.71 13.00 4.78
N MET A 85 10.95 12.42 5.70
CA MET A 85 10.46 13.12 6.88
C MET A 85 11.62 13.63 7.72
N LEU A 86 12.60 12.77 8.03
CA LEU A 86 13.75 13.09 8.89
C LEU A 86 14.78 14.01 8.24
N SER A 87 14.79 14.14 6.91
CA SER A 87 15.66 15.09 6.21
C SER A 87 15.27 16.56 6.47
N ARG A 88 14.07 16.78 7.05
CA ARG A 88 13.52 18.11 7.30
C ARG A 88 14.11 18.74 8.57
N PRO A 89 14.48 20.04 8.55
CA PRO A 89 15.17 20.69 9.68
C PRO A 89 14.48 20.65 11.05
N HIS A 90 13.15 20.47 11.09
CA HIS A 90 12.36 20.48 12.33
C HIS A 90 11.81 19.11 12.72
N VAL A 91 12.01 18.10 11.88
CA VAL A 91 11.56 16.74 12.15
C VAL A 91 12.71 15.98 12.77
N THR A 92 12.45 15.38 13.92
CA THR A 92 13.41 14.51 14.61
C THR A 92 12.73 13.20 14.95
N ILE A 93 13.49 12.20 15.36
CA ILE A 93 12.94 10.93 15.85
C ILE A 93 11.98 11.09 17.04
N ALA A 94 12.07 12.20 17.77
CA ALA A 94 11.19 12.52 18.90
C ALA A 94 9.96 13.35 18.50
N TYR A 95 9.90 13.84 17.25
CA TYR A 95 8.78 14.62 16.75
C TYR A 95 7.52 13.76 16.73
N GLU A 96 6.46 14.23 17.39
CA GLU A 96 5.25 13.44 17.65
C GLU A 96 4.63 12.91 16.36
N TYR A 97 4.46 13.78 15.36
CA TYR A 97 3.89 13.39 14.07
C TYR A 97 4.71 12.29 13.38
N TYR A 98 6.04 12.41 13.36
CA TYR A 98 6.91 11.37 12.81
C TYR A 98 6.74 10.04 13.54
N ARG A 99 6.65 10.06 14.87
CA ARG A 99 6.47 8.84 15.67
C ARG A 99 5.13 8.17 15.39
N VAL A 100 4.05 8.93 15.29
CA VAL A 100 2.72 8.39 15.01
C VAL A 100 2.66 7.85 13.57
N HIS A 101 3.23 8.57 12.60
CA HIS A 101 3.31 8.12 11.21
C HIS A 101 4.11 6.80 11.08
N LYS A 102 5.32 6.75 11.65
CA LYS A 102 6.13 5.52 11.69
C LYS A 102 5.42 4.35 12.37
N GLN A 103 4.63 4.62 13.42
CA GLN A 103 3.82 3.57 14.05
C GLN A 103 2.71 3.07 13.10
N ALA A 104 2.05 3.98 12.37
CA ALA A 104 1.06 3.60 11.36
C ALA A 104 1.67 2.69 10.27
N HIS A 105 2.88 3.01 9.78
CA HIS A 105 3.62 2.12 8.88
C HIS A 105 3.83 0.73 9.47
N ALA A 106 4.31 0.64 10.71
CA ALA A 106 4.54 -0.63 11.39
C ALA A 106 3.23 -1.44 11.55
N ASP A 107 2.13 -0.77 11.89
CA ASP A 107 0.82 -1.37 12.06
C ASP A 107 0.27 -1.89 10.71
N ILE A 108 0.45 -1.14 9.62
CA ILE A 108 0.09 -1.59 8.27
C ILE A 108 0.93 -2.80 7.87
N MET A 109 2.24 -2.78 8.10
CA MET A 109 3.11 -3.92 7.80
C MET A 109 2.67 -5.18 8.54
N GLN A 110 2.32 -5.07 9.82
CA GLN A 110 1.78 -6.19 10.60
C GLN A 110 0.47 -6.72 9.99
N GLN A 111 -0.43 -5.82 9.56
CA GLN A 111 -1.67 -6.19 8.89
C GLN A 111 -1.42 -6.85 7.52
N LEU A 112 -0.43 -6.40 6.75
CA LEU A 112 -0.04 -7.00 5.47
C LEU A 112 0.48 -8.44 5.65
N TYR A 113 1.32 -8.68 6.66
CA TYR A 113 1.77 -10.03 6.99
C TYR A 113 0.60 -10.94 7.39
N ALA A 114 -0.25 -10.49 8.31
CA ALA A 114 -1.41 -11.25 8.75
C ALA A 114 -2.39 -11.55 7.61
N LEU A 115 -2.62 -10.58 6.73
CA LEU A 115 -3.48 -10.74 5.56
C LEU A 115 -2.87 -11.73 4.55
N SER A 116 -1.55 -11.69 4.35
CA SER A 116 -0.85 -12.62 3.47
C SER A 116 -0.93 -14.05 3.99
N ASP A 117 -0.73 -14.25 5.30
CA ASP A 117 -0.89 -15.56 5.94
C ASP A 117 -2.34 -16.08 5.84
N GLU A 118 -3.32 -15.20 6.05
CA GLU A 118 -4.73 -15.52 5.84
C GLU A 118 -4.97 -15.99 4.39
N CYS A 119 -4.52 -15.24 3.39
CA CYS A 119 -4.66 -15.59 1.97
C CYS A 119 -4.00 -16.93 1.63
N LEU A 120 -2.81 -17.21 2.17
CA LEU A 120 -2.10 -18.49 1.96
C LEU A 120 -2.84 -19.66 2.61
N SER A 121 -3.42 -19.48 3.80
CA SER A 121 -4.17 -20.53 4.49
C SER A 121 -5.45 -20.92 3.74
N LEU A 122 -6.11 -19.93 3.11
CA LEU A 122 -7.35 -20.12 2.36
C LEU A 122 -7.11 -20.70 0.95
N ARG A 123 -5.87 -20.63 0.43
CA ARG A 123 -5.52 -21.07 -0.93
C ARG A 123 -5.97 -22.51 -1.22
N ASN A 124 -5.88 -23.41 -0.25
CA ASN A 124 -6.22 -24.83 -0.43
C ASN A 124 -7.74 -25.10 -0.42
N GLN A 125 -8.57 -24.10 -0.13
CA GLN A 125 -10.03 -24.23 -0.02
C GLN A 125 -10.76 -24.00 -1.36
N GLY A 126 -10.03 -23.79 -2.45
CA GLY A 126 -10.59 -23.77 -3.82
C GLY A 126 -11.25 -22.45 -4.24
N ASN A 127 -11.26 -21.41 -3.40
CA ASN A 127 -11.94 -20.15 -3.71
C ASN A 127 -10.98 -18.97 -3.93
N THR A 128 -10.01 -19.16 -4.82
CA THR A 128 -8.94 -18.17 -5.09
C THR A 128 -9.48 -16.82 -5.58
N ALA A 129 -10.56 -16.81 -6.36
CA ALA A 129 -11.20 -15.59 -6.82
C ALA A 129 -11.67 -14.69 -5.65
N GLN A 130 -12.32 -15.28 -4.65
CA GLN A 130 -12.72 -14.53 -3.44
C GLN A 130 -11.52 -14.06 -2.63
N ILE A 131 -10.42 -14.83 -2.60
CA ILE A 131 -9.18 -14.41 -1.94
C ILE A 131 -8.63 -13.14 -2.61
N PHE A 132 -8.58 -13.07 -3.95
CA PHE A 132 -8.14 -11.88 -4.68
C PHE A 132 -9.04 -10.67 -4.38
N ASN A 133 -10.36 -10.82 -4.44
CA ASN A 133 -11.29 -9.72 -4.17
C ASN A 133 -11.14 -9.18 -2.75
N ARG A 134 -11.11 -10.08 -1.75
CA ARG A 134 -10.94 -9.69 -0.35
C ARG A 134 -9.58 -9.07 -0.09
N PHE A 135 -8.52 -9.58 -0.72
CA PHE A 135 -7.19 -9.04 -0.59
C PHE A 135 -7.11 -7.62 -1.17
N HIS A 136 -7.61 -7.42 -2.38
CA HIS A 136 -7.70 -6.12 -3.02
C HIS A 136 -8.49 -5.12 -2.16
N GLU A 137 -9.72 -5.47 -1.74
CA GLU A 137 -10.57 -4.60 -0.92
C GLU A 137 -9.85 -4.14 0.37
N LYS A 138 -9.22 -5.07 1.08
CA LYS A 138 -8.49 -4.75 2.31
C LYS A 138 -7.29 -3.85 2.07
N LEU A 139 -6.49 -4.12 1.02
CA LEU A 139 -5.35 -3.27 0.68
C LEU A 139 -5.79 -1.86 0.27
N SER A 140 -6.80 -1.75 -0.58
CA SER A 140 -7.34 -0.44 -0.99
C SER A 140 -7.83 0.36 0.22
N HIS A 141 -8.49 -0.28 1.18
CA HIS A 141 -8.92 0.39 2.40
C HIS A 141 -7.73 0.85 3.26
N LEU A 142 -6.74 -0.01 3.49
CA LEU A 142 -5.56 0.30 4.31
C LEU A 142 -4.80 1.51 3.75
N PHE A 143 -4.49 1.50 2.45
CA PHE A 143 -3.73 2.60 1.85
C PHE A 143 -4.54 3.89 1.76
N ALA A 144 -5.83 3.82 1.39
CA ALA A 144 -6.66 5.02 1.35
C ALA A 144 -6.89 5.65 2.74
N GLU A 145 -6.91 4.85 3.80
CA GLU A 145 -6.96 5.35 5.18
C GLU A 145 -5.63 5.98 5.60
N HIS A 146 -4.51 5.37 5.22
CA HIS A 146 -3.17 5.91 5.44
C HIS A 146 -2.98 7.26 4.75
N ASP A 147 -3.23 7.31 3.45
CA ASP A 147 -3.13 8.51 2.63
C ASP A 147 -3.88 9.67 3.29
N ARG A 148 -5.15 9.45 3.67
CA ARG A 148 -6.00 10.49 4.25
C ARG A 148 -5.51 10.96 5.61
N SER A 149 -4.97 10.05 6.42
CA SER A 149 -4.64 10.32 7.82
C SER A 149 -3.23 10.86 8.01
N PHE A 150 -2.31 10.53 7.10
CA PHE A 150 -0.88 10.79 7.24
C PHE A 150 -0.26 11.44 5.98
N ASP A 151 -0.42 10.86 4.80
CA ASP A 151 0.35 11.33 3.63
C ASP A 151 -0.21 12.64 3.08
N ASP A 152 -1.52 12.77 2.98
CA ASP A 152 -2.20 13.99 2.55
C ASP A 152 -1.87 15.17 3.49
N PRO A 153 -2.00 15.07 4.82
CA PRO A 153 -1.56 16.13 5.73
C PRO A 153 -0.07 16.44 5.61
N PHE A 154 0.78 15.42 5.47
CA PHE A 154 2.23 15.59 5.32
C PHE A 154 2.58 16.36 4.05
N ILE A 155 2.01 15.96 2.91
CA ILE A 155 2.18 16.62 1.61
C ILE A 155 1.61 18.04 1.66
N GLN A 156 0.42 18.24 2.23
CA GLN A 156 -0.20 19.57 2.34
C GLN A 156 0.63 20.52 3.21
N SER A 157 1.20 20.03 4.31
CA SER A 157 2.08 20.83 5.18
C SER A 157 3.33 21.35 4.47
N THR A 158 3.61 20.82 3.27
CA THR A 158 4.77 21.17 2.46
C THR A 158 4.49 21.97 1.21
N LYS A 159 3.22 22.29 0.95
CA LYS A 159 2.87 23.20 -0.14
C LYS A 159 3.06 24.65 0.35
N PRO A 160 3.54 25.56 -0.52
CA PRO A 160 3.78 26.98 -0.21
C PRO A 160 2.52 27.74 0.22
#